data_AF-A0A7J9CUH4-F1
#
_entry.id   AF-A0A7J9CUH4-F1
#
_cell.length_a   1.000
_cell.length_b   1.000
_cell.length_c   1.000
_cell.angle_alpha   90.00
_cell.angle_beta   90.00
_cell.angle_gamma   90.00
#
_symmetry.space_group_name_H-M   'P 1'
#
loop_
_entity.id
_entity.type
_entity.pdbx_description
1 polymer ?
#
loop_
_entity_poly.entity_id
_entity_poly.type
_entity_poly.pdbx_seq_one_letter_code
_entity_poly.pdbx_strand_id
1 'polypeptide(L)'
;MNLGDLHKVWEIKALKRKPGEEEAKIILEKIAKQVQPIMRKHKWRVKLLSEFCPNNPALLGLNVGAGIHVKLRLRRPNRDWDFYPFDQVLDTMLHELCHNAHGPHNASFYKLWDELRKVQFHSFR
;
A
#
# COMPACT_ATOMS: atom_id res chain seq x y z
N MET A 1 15.73 3.33 26.08
CA MET A 1 14.82 3.99 25.12
C MET A 1 14.52 2.99 24.01
N ASN A 2 13.27 2.53 23.88
CA ASN A 2 12.91 1.63 22.78
C ASN A 2 12.92 2.48 21.50
N LEU A 3 14.00 2.39 20.72
CA LEU A 3 14.16 3.03 19.40
C LEU A 3 13.08 2.44 18.49
N GLY A 4 11.86 2.95 18.64
CA GLY A 4 10.64 2.35 18.14
C GLY A 4 10.74 2.04 16.66
N ASP A 5 10.38 0.81 16.32
CA ASP A 5 10.32 0.22 14.99
C ASP A 5 10.29 1.25 13.84
N LEU A 6 11.43 1.40 13.16
CA LEU A 6 11.63 2.36 12.06
C LEU A 6 11.04 1.86 10.74
N HIS A 7 10.74 0.56 10.64
CA HIS A 7 10.38 -0.13 9.40
C HIS A 7 8.87 -0.27 9.28
N LYS A 8 8.19 0.89 9.23
CA LYS A 8 6.73 0.99 9.28
C LYS A 8 6.19 2.05 8.33
N VAL A 9 4.87 2.07 8.21
CA VAL A 9 4.12 3.24 7.74
C VAL A 9 4.04 4.26 8.87
N TRP A 10 4.44 5.51 8.62
CA TRP A 10 4.50 6.56 9.64
C TRP A 10 3.24 7.41 9.72
N GLU A 11 2.72 7.84 8.57
CA GLU A 11 1.48 8.61 8.46
C GLU A 11 0.50 7.92 7.51
N ILE A 12 -0.79 8.06 7.82
CA ILE A 12 -1.90 7.57 6.99
C ILE A 12 -2.87 8.72 6.75
N LYS A 13 -3.27 8.94 5.48
CA LYS A 13 -4.22 10.00 5.10
C LYS A 13 -5.25 9.49 4.08
N ALA A 14 -6.53 9.47 4.45
CA ALA A 14 -7.63 9.30 3.51
C ALA A 14 -7.94 10.63 2.77
N LEU A 15 -8.70 10.56 1.68
CA LEU A 15 -9.17 11.77 1.00
C LEU A 15 -10.22 12.47 1.86
N LYS A 16 -9.91 13.71 2.27
CA LYS A 16 -10.84 14.55 3.02
C LYS A 16 -12.09 14.85 2.19
N ARG A 17 -13.24 14.95 2.87
CA ARG A 17 -14.54 15.37 2.27
C ARG A 17 -15.07 14.40 1.21
N LYS A 18 -14.52 13.19 1.11
CA LYS A 18 -15.15 12.07 0.40
C LYS A 18 -16.10 11.33 1.35
N PRO A 19 -17.23 10.81 0.86
CA PRO A 19 -18.09 9.96 1.69
C PRO A 19 -17.31 8.75 2.21
N GLY A 20 -17.63 8.26 3.42
CA GLY A 20 -16.90 7.12 3.99
C GLY A 20 -15.41 7.38 4.21
N GLU A 21 -15.01 8.61 4.55
CA GLU A 21 -13.60 8.96 4.87
C GLU A 21 -13.04 8.07 5.99
N GLU A 22 -13.83 7.80 7.03
CA GLU A 22 -13.41 6.94 8.14
C GLU A 22 -13.21 5.49 7.69
N GLU A 23 -14.08 4.96 6.83
CA GLU A 23 -13.93 3.62 6.26
C GLU A 23 -12.65 3.52 5.41
N ALA A 24 -12.38 4.52 4.57
CA ALA A 24 -11.15 4.60 3.79
C ALA A 24 -9.91 4.61 4.68
N LYS A 25 -9.94 5.36 5.79
CA LYS A 25 -8.86 5.41 6.76
C LYS A 25 -8.64 4.04 7.42
N ILE A 26 -9.72 3.37 7.85
CA ILE A 26 -9.66 2.02 8.41
C ILE A 26 -9.06 1.01 7.42
N ILE A 27 -9.40 1.11 6.13
CA ILE A 27 -8.80 0.26 5.08
C ILE A 27 -7.29 0.49 5.03
N LEU A 28 -6.83 1.75 4.97
CA LEU A 28 -5.38 2.06 4.93
C LEU A 28 -4.65 1.59 6.19
N GLU A 29 -5.26 1.72 7.37
CA GLU A 29 -4.70 1.23 8.64
C GLU A 29 -4.55 -0.30 8.64
N LYS A 30 -5.57 -1.02 8.14
CA LYS A 30 -5.51 -2.47 7.97
C LYS A 30 -4.41 -2.87 6.98
N ILE A 31 -4.30 -2.19 5.84
CA ILE A 31 -3.23 -2.41 4.86
C ILE A 31 -1.85 -2.20 5.49
N ALA A 32 -1.65 -1.09 6.20
CA ALA A 32 -0.39 -0.77 6.87
C ALA A 32 0.00 -1.84 7.90
N LYS A 33 -0.96 -2.28 8.73
CA LYS A 33 -0.75 -3.37 9.70
C LYS A 33 -0.37 -4.67 9.00
N GLN A 34 -1.01 -4.97 7.88
CA GLN A 34 -0.83 -6.21 7.15
C GLN A 34 0.57 -6.32 6.52
N VAL A 35 1.10 -5.23 5.98
CA VAL A 35 2.44 -5.21 5.36
C VAL A 35 3.58 -5.01 6.36
N GLN A 36 3.28 -4.74 7.64
CA GLN A 36 4.29 -4.46 8.66
C GLN A 36 5.38 -5.55 8.78
N PRO A 37 5.06 -6.87 8.80
CA PRO A 37 6.09 -7.91 8.88
C PRO A 37 7.01 -7.92 7.65
N ILE A 38 6.46 -7.65 6.46
CA ILE A 38 7.21 -7.54 5.21
C ILE A 38 8.16 -6.35 5.28
N MET A 39 7.65 -5.18 5.68
CA MET A 39 8.46 -3.97 5.79
C MET A 39 9.63 -4.15 6.76
N ARG A 40 9.40 -4.80 7.92
CA ARG A 40 10.48 -5.17 8.86
C ARG A 40 11.53 -6.07 8.24
N LYS A 41 11.11 -7.15 7.56
CA LYS A 41 12.02 -8.11 6.92
C LYS A 41 12.91 -7.44 5.87
N HIS A 42 12.35 -6.52 5.09
CA HIS A 42 13.07 -5.80 4.03
C HIS A 42 13.70 -4.48 4.49
N LYS A 43 13.58 -4.13 5.78
CA LYS A 43 14.02 -2.84 6.35
C LYS A 43 13.43 -1.62 5.63
N TRP A 44 12.24 -1.76 5.06
CA TRP A 44 11.55 -0.70 4.35
C TRP A 44 10.75 0.19 5.29
N ARG A 45 10.54 1.44 4.85
CA ARG A 45 9.67 2.40 5.53
C ARG A 45 8.80 3.11 4.51
N VAL A 46 7.62 3.54 4.94
CA VAL A 46 6.75 4.42 4.15
C VAL A 46 6.46 5.65 5.00
N LYS A 47 6.90 6.85 4.59
CA LYS A 47 6.66 8.05 5.39
C LYS A 47 5.17 8.42 5.37
N LEU A 48 4.54 8.37 4.21
CA LEU A 48 3.11 8.63 4.05
C LEU A 48 2.46 7.57 3.16
N LEU A 49 1.43 6.93 3.70
CA LEU A 49 0.47 6.14 2.93
C LEU A 49 -0.82 6.96 2.78
N SER A 50 -1.29 7.19 1.56
CA SER A 50 -2.53 7.93 1.36
C SER A 50 -3.47 7.33 0.34
N GLU A 51 -4.75 7.65 0.49
CA GLU A 51 -5.71 7.49 -0.58
C GLU A 51 -5.45 8.50 -1.71
N PHE A 52 -5.74 8.13 -2.94
CA PHE A 52 -5.90 9.06 -4.07
C PHE A 52 -6.98 8.62 -5.05
N CYS A 53 -7.46 9.54 -5.89
CA CYS A 53 -8.41 9.26 -6.96
C CYS A 53 -7.99 10.03 -8.23
N PRO A 54 -6.99 9.53 -8.97
CA PRO A 54 -6.54 10.19 -10.19
C PRO A 54 -7.59 10.11 -11.31
N ASN A 55 -7.49 10.97 -12.32
CA ASN A 55 -8.40 10.92 -13.48
C ASN A 55 -8.21 9.65 -14.32
N ASN A 56 -6.98 9.12 -14.40
CA ASN A 56 -6.72 7.86 -15.08
C ASN A 56 -7.31 6.69 -14.27
N PRO A 57 -8.32 5.97 -14.78
CA PRO A 57 -8.98 4.88 -14.06
C PRO A 57 -8.06 3.66 -13.85
N ALA A 58 -7.05 3.47 -14.71
CA ALA A 58 -6.13 2.33 -14.62
C ALA A 58 -5.04 2.51 -13.55
N LEU A 59 -4.84 3.73 -13.04
CA LEU A 59 -3.83 3.99 -12.02
C LEU A 59 -4.38 3.62 -10.63
N LEU A 60 -3.94 2.47 -10.12
CA LEU A 60 -4.37 1.90 -8.83
C LEU A 60 -3.43 2.23 -7.68
N GLY A 61 -2.14 2.43 -7.95
CA GLY A 61 -1.12 2.74 -6.96
C GLY A 61 -0.05 3.69 -7.53
N LEU A 62 0.71 4.32 -6.64
CA LEU A 62 1.91 5.09 -7.00
C LEU A 62 2.88 5.18 -5.81
N ASN A 63 4.11 4.74 -6.01
CA ASN A 63 5.22 4.97 -5.08
C ASN A 63 6.11 6.11 -5.56
N VAL A 64 6.23 7.16 -4.75
CA VAL A 64 7.12 8.30 -4.98
C VAL A 64 8.31 8.22 -4.04
N GLY A 65 9.51 8.27 -4.62
CA GLY A 65 10.76 8.39 -3.88
C GLY A 65 11.07 7.17 -3.00
N ALA A 66 10.77 5.97 -3.49
CA ALA A 66 11.07 4.71 -2.80
C ALA A 66 10.57 4.69 -1.34
N GLY A 67 9.28 4.94 -1.15
CA GLY A 67 8.61 4.91 0.15
C GLY A 67 8.53 6.27 0.85
N ILE A 68 8.85 7.38 0.16
CA ILE A 68 8.51 8.70 0.71
C ILE A 68 6.98 8.87 0.72
N HIS A 69 6.30 8.53 -0.37
CA HIS A 69 4.84 8.61 -0.44
C HIS A 69 4.29 7.47 -1.29
N VAL A 70 3.54 6.57 -0.67
CA VAL A 70 2.76 5.54 -1.37
C VAL A 70 1.30 5.98 -1.41
N LYS A 71 0.70 5.96 -2.60
CA LYS A 71 -0.69 6.32 -2.84
C LYS A 71 -1.45 5.10 -3.32
N LEU A 72 -2.63 4.86 -2.76
CA LEU A 72 -3.50 3.74 -3.14
C LEU A 72 -4.87 4.26 -3.53
N ARG A 73 -5.42 3.73 -4.61
CA ARG A 73 -6.79 3.99 -5.03
C ARG A 73 -7.67 3.00 -4.30
N LEU A 74 -8.53 3.52 -3.42
CA LEU A 74 -9.45 2.68 -2.66
C LEU A 74 -10.80 2.53 -3.34
N ARG A 75 -11.18 3.50 -4.19
CA ARG A 75 -12.52 3.61 -4.78
C ARG A 75 -12.50 3.38 -6.27
N ARG A 76 -13.57 2.75 -6.79
CA ARG A 76 -13.77 2.63 -8.23
C ARG A 76 -13.94 4.01 -8.87
N PRO A 77 -13.46 4.20 -10.11
CA PRO A 77 -13.63 5.46 -10.82
C PRO A 77 -15.11 5.88 -10.87
N ASN A 78 -15.38 7.16 -10.59
CA ASN A 78 -16.71 7.77 -10.61
C ASN A 78 -17.75 7.13 -9.67
N ARG A 79 -17.31 6.38 -8.65
CA ARG A 79 -18.18 5.70 -7.69
C ARG A 79 -17.62 5.84 -6.28
N ASP A 80 -17.93 6.96 -5.62
CA ASP A 80 -17.30 7.29 -4.34
C ASP A 80 -17.63 6.29 -3.21
N TRP A 81 -18.76 5.58 -3.25
CA TRP A 81 -19.11 4.56 -2.23
C TRP A 81 -18.65 3.13 -2.58
N ASP A 82 -18.10 2.91 -3.78
CA ASP A 82 -17.73 1.58 -4.27
C ASP A 82 -16.22 1.37 -4.06
N PHE A 83 -15.87 0.79 -2.92
CA PHE A 83 -14.49 0.44 -2.58
C PHE A 83 -14.03 -0.83 -3.31
N TYR A 84 -12.75 -0.88 -3.69
CA TYR A 84 -12.13 -2.11 -4.13
C TYR A 84 -12.04 -3.12 -2.97
N PRO A 85 -12.13 -4.43 -3.27
CA PRO A 85 -11.90 -5.48 -2.27
C PRO A 85 -10.54 -5.30 -1.59
N PHE A 86 -10.48 -5.57 -0.28
CA PHE A 86 -9.27 -5.40 0.52
C PHE A 86 -8.05 -6.09 -0.09
N ASP A 87 -8.21 -7.34 -0.55
CA ASP A 87 -7.12 -8.13 -1.13
C ASP A 87 -6.53 -7.48 -2.40
N GLN A 88 -7.36 -6.80 -3.19
CA GLN A 88 -6.91 -6.09 -4.39
C GLN A 88 -6.09 -4.83 -4.02
N VAL A 89 -6.54 -4.10 -3.00
CA VAL A 89 -5.79 -2.93 -2.47
C VAL A 89 -4.47 -3.39 -1.85
N LEU A 90 -4.48 -4.50 -1.13
CA LEU A 90 -3.30 -5.11 -0.55
C LEU A 90 -2.30 -5.56 -1.62
N ASP A 91 -2.74 -6.23 -2.67
CA ASP A 91 -1.89 -6.65 -3.77
C ASP A 91 -1.23 -5.44 -4.47
N THR A 92 -1.99 -4.36 -4.62
CA THR A 92 -1.48 -3.06 -5.10
C THR A 92 -0.43 -2.49 -4.14
N MET A 93 -0.66 -2.54 -2.82
CA MET A 93 0.34 -2.11 -1.84
C MET A 93 1.63 -2.93 -1.92
N LEU A 94 1.55 -4.24 -2.11
CA LEU A 94 2.73 -5.10 -2.29
C LEU A 94 3.51 -4.74 -3.56
N HIS A 95 2.79 -4.47 -4.65
CA HIS A 95 3.39 -3.95 -5.89
C HIS A 95 4.14 -2.64 -5.63
N GLU A 96 3.51 -1.67 -4.97
CA GLU A 96 4.15 -0.39 -4.66
C GLU A 96 5.36 -0.55 -3.73
N LEU A 97 5.34 -1.48 -2.78
CA LEU A 97 6.51 -1.77 -1.95
C LEU A 97 7.69 -2.33 -2.75
N CYS A 98 7.45 -3.08 -3.82
CA CYS A 98 8.53 -3.56 -4.70
C CYS A 98 9.30 -2.38 -5.33
N HIS A 99 8.63 -1.26 -5.58
CA HIS A 99 9.27 -0.03 -6.06
C HIS A 99 10.25 0.62 -5.07
N ASN A 100 10.32 0.16 -3.81
CA ASN A 100 11.40 0.55 -2.90
C ASN A 100 12.76 -0.06 -3.29
N ALA A 101 12.77 -1.16 -4.05
CA ALA A 101 13.99 -1.85 -4.49
C ALA A 101 14.17 -1.83 -6.01
N HIS A 102 13.07 -1.85 -6.78
CA HIS A 102 13.10 -2.00 -8.24
C HIS A 102 12.19 -0.97 -8.91
N GLY A 103 12.77 -0.02 -9.64
CA GLY A 103 12.00 0.97 -10.41
C GLY A 103 11.25 0.34 -11.59
N PRO A 104 11.95 -0.28 -12.56
CA PRO A 104 11.31 -0.88 -13.73
C PRO A 104 10.58 -2.21 -13.42
N HIS A 105 9.49 -2.47 -14.12
CA HIS A 105 8.76 -3.76 -14.09
C HIS A 105 9.49 -4.85 -14.89
N ASN A 106 10.67 -5.24 -14.41
CA ASN A 106 11.48 -6.32 -15.00
C ASN A 106 11.32 -7.65 -14.23
N ALA A 107 12.05 -8.69 -14.64
CA ALA A 107 11.98 -10.00 -14.01
C ALA A 107 12.27 -9.98 -12.49
N SER A 108 13.21 -9.13 -12.04
CA SER A 108 13.53 -8.97 -10.61
C SER A 108 12.37 -8.36 -9.84
N PHE A 109 11.68 -7.37 -10.42
CA PHE A 109 10.47 -6.79 -9.84
C PHE A 109 9.38 -7.86 -9.64
N TYR A 110 9.06 -8.62 -10.69
CA TYR A 110 8.00 -9.63 -10.62
C TYR A 110 8.35 -10.76 -9.66
N LYS A 111 9.62 -11.20 -9.64
CA LYS A 111 10.09 -12.19 -8.67
C LYS A 111 9.89 -11.70 -7.22
N LEU A 112 10.28 -10.47 -6.92
CA LEU A 112 10.08 -9.88 -5.59
C LEU A 112 8.59 -9.81 -5.25
N TRP A 113 7.75 -9.35 -6.17
CA TRP A 113 6.31 -9.24 -5.94
C TRP A 113 5.68 -10.60 -5.62
N ASP A 114 6.03 -11.65 -6.36
CA ASP A 114 5.58 -13.03 -6.09
C ASP A 114 6.04 -13.54 -4.72
N GLU A 115 7.28 -13.23 -4.32
CA GLU A 115 7.81 -13.57 -2.99
C GLU A 115 7.02 -12.87 -1.88
N LEU A 116 6.70 -11.58 -2.04
CA LEU A 116 5.90 -10.83 -1.07
C LEU A 116 4.50 -11.41 -0.93
N ARG A 117 3.84 -11.75 -2.05
CA ARG A 117 2.51 -12.37 -2.07
C ARG A 117 2.53 -13.72 -1.35
N LYS A 118 3.55 -14.56 -1.57
CA LYS A 118 3.66 -15.85 -0.86
C LYS A 118 3.73 -15.68 0.64
N VAL A 119 4.57 -14.77 1.15
CA VAL A 119 4.66 -14.49 2.60
C VAL A 119 3.31 -14.05 3.14
N GLN A 120 2.64 -13.16 2.40
CA GLN A 120 1.37 -12.59 2.80
C GLN A 120 0.23 -13.63 2.86
N PHE A 121 0.12 -14.53 1.88
CA PHE A 121 -0.95 -15.53 1.83
C PHE A 121 -0.69 -16.78 2.69
N HIS A 122 0.55 -17.04 3.10
CA HIS A 122 0.85 -18.15 4.03
C HIS A 122 0.61 -17.79 5.50
N SER A 123 0.56 -16.50 5.86
CA SER A 123 0.22 -16.08 7.23
C SER A 123 -1.27 -16.20 7.59
N PHE A 124 -2.13 -16.66 6.67
CA PHE A 124 -3.57 -16.90 6.88
C PHE A 124 -3.97 -18.38 6.85
N ARG A 125 -3.01 -19.30 6.87
CA ARG A 125 -3.26 -20.74 7.06
C ARG A 125 -2.87 -21.16 8.47
#